data_AF-A0A564W5Y4-F1
#
_entry.id   AF-A0A564W5Y4-F1
#
_cell.length_a   1.000
_cell.length_b   1.000
_cell.length_c   1.000
_cell.angle_alpha   90.00
_cell.angle_beta   90.00
_cell.angle_gamma   90.00
#
_symmetry.space_group_name_H-M   'P 1'
#
loop_
_entity.id
_entity.type
_entity.pdbx_description
1 polymer ?
#
loop_
_entity_poly.entity_id
_entity_poly.type
_entity_poly.pdbx_seq_one_letter_code
_entity_poly.pdbx_strand_id
1 'polypeptide(L)'
;MIRKFLKNILGENFTENNAKLATVNFAIILFMFVLSGIMLFFLPEQISILHTGDTYYPLPSVLAVWLFPVIALVVNIGFIKQKRLTKVNSVMFVVLLVVMMVSYISQV
;
A
#
# COMPACT_ATOMS: atom_id res chain seq x y z
N MET A 1 -0.94 -23.22 -3.22
CA MET A 1 -2.29 -22.64 -3.23
C MET A 1 -2.31 -21.20 -3.77
N ILE A 2 -1.49 -20.29 -3.23
CA ILE A 2 -1.34 -18.90 -3.70
C ILE A 2 -1.02 -18.77 -5.19
N ARG A 3 -0.12 -19.58 -5.75
CA ARG A 3 0.20 -19.54 -7.19
C ARG A 3 -1.02 -19.79 -8.09
N LYS A 4 -1.94 -20.67 -7.68
CA LYS A 4 -3.17 -21.01 -8.43
C LYS A 4 -4.20 -19.88 -8.34
N PHE A 5 -4.34 -19.28 -7.15
CA PHE A 5 -5.17 -18.09 -6.93
C PHE A 5 -4.67 -16.89 -7.75
N LEU A 6 -3.37 -16.63 -7.71
CA LEU A 6 -2.72 -15.58 -8.52
C LEU A 6 -2.94 -15.85 -10.01
N LYS A 7 -2.72 -17.07 -10.52
CA LYS A 7 -3.00 -17.40 -11.92
C LYS A 7 -4.47 -17.16 -12.32
N ASN A 8 -5.42 -17.54 -11.46
CA ASN A 8 -6.85 -17.36 -11.75
C ASN A 8 -7.28 -15.89 -11.81
N ILE A 9 -6.69 -15.02 -10.98
CA ILE A 9 -7.02 -13.59 -10.96
C ILE A 9 -6.23 -12.81 -12.03
N LEU A 10 -5.04 -13.29 -12.41
CA LEU A 10 -4.02 -12.49 -13.09
C LEU A 10 -3.63 -13.02 -14.48
N GLY A 11 -4.21 -14.16 -14.91
CA GLY A 11 -4.07 -14.71 -16.26
C GLY A 11 -2.94 -15.73 -16.45
N GLU A 12 -3.00 -16.50 -17.54
CA GLU A 12 -2.12 -17.66 -17.79
C GLU A 12 -0.63 -17.31 -18.01
N ASN A 13 -0.33 -16.06 -18.36
CA ASN A 13 1.03 -15.58 -18.67
C ASN A 13 1.89 -15.26 -17.41
N PHE A 14 1.55 -15.83 -16.26
CA PHE A 14 2.29 -15.64 -15.01
C PHE A 14 3.59 -16.47 -15.00
N THR A 15 4.72 -15.81 -15.26
CA THR A 15 6.06 -16.42 -15.13
C THR A 15 6.45 -16.57 -13.66
N GLU A 16 7.40 -17.46 -13.36
CA GLU A 16 7.86 -17.72 -11.99
C GLU A 16 8.51 -16.49 -11.33
N ASN A 17 9.28 -15.71 -12.09
CA ASN A 17 9.88 -14.47 -11.59
C ASN A 17 8.81 -13.41 -11.25
N ASN A 18 7.79 -13.27 -12.10
CA ASN A 18 6.67 -12.36 -11.84
C ASN A 18 5.85 -12.82 -10.64
N ALA A 19 5.70 -14.14 -10.43
CA ALA A 19 5.09 -14.69 -9.24
C ALA A 19 5.85 -14.31 -7.97
N LYS A 20 7.19 -14.43 -7.99
CA LYS A 20 8.03 -14.04 -6.86
C LYS A 20 7.90 -12.54 -6.55
N LEU A 21 7.98 -11.67 -7.56
CA LEU A 21 7.82 -10.22 -7.39
C LEU A 21 6.42 -9.85 -6.89
N ALA A 22 5.37 -10.46 -7.44
CA ALA A 22 4.00 -10.24 -6.98
C ALA A 22 3.84 -10.64 -5.51
N THR A 23 4.36 -11.80 -5.11
CA THR A 23 4.32 -12.27 -3.72
C THR A 23 5.04 -11.31 -2.78
N VAL A 24 6.22 -10.83 -3.14
CA VAL A 24 6.95 -9.83 -2.34
C VAL A 24 6.15 -8.54 -2.21
N ASN A 25 5.60 -8.01 -3.30
CA ASN A 25 4.78 -6.80 -3.26
C ASN A 25 3.54 -6.98 -2.37
N PHE A 26 2.83 -8.10 -2.49
CA PHE A 26 1.69 -8.40 -1.63
C PHE A 26 2.08 -8.52 -0.16
N ALA A 27 3.24 -9.11 0.15
CA ALA A 27 3.74 -9.18 1.53
C ALA A 27 4.02 -7.79 2.11
N ILE A 28 4.67 -6.90 1.34
CA ILE A 28 4.91 -5.51 1.75
C ILE A 28 3.59 -4.77 1.98
N ILE A 29 2.64 -4.90 1.04
CA ILE A 29 1.32 -4.25 1.14
C ILE A 29 0.53 -4.77 2.34
N LEU A 30 0.56 -6.08 2.61
CA LEU A 30 -0.07 -6.65 3.80
C LEU A 30 0.57 -6.08 5.07
N PHE A 31 1.89 -5.94 5.10
CA PHE A 31 2.59 -5.32 6.21
C PHE A 31 2.21 -3.86 6.39
N MET A 32 2.02 -3.09 5.30
CA MET A 32 1.46 -1.74 5.35
C MET A 32 0.08 -1.72 6.03
N PHE A 33 -0.82 -2.64 5.67
CA PHE A 33 -2.13 -2.75 6.33
C PHE A 33 -2.03 -3.01 7.83
N VAL A 34 -1.15 -3.94 8.24
CA VAL A 34 -0.94 -4.25 9.67
C VAL A 34 -0.42 -3.04 10.42
N LEU A 35 0.61 -2.36 9.90
CA LEU A 35 1.17 -1.17 10.54
C LEU A 35 0.17 -0.02 10.59
N SER A 36 -0.60 0.21 9.52
CA SER A 36 -1.70 1.18 9.52
C SER A 36 -2.75 0.88 10.60
N GLY A 37 -3.14 -0.38 10.75
CA GLY A 37 -4.09 -0.80 11.79
C GLY A 37 -3.55 -0.60 13.21
N ILE A 38 -2.24 -0.81 13.42
CA ILE A 38 -1.59 -0.51 14.70
C ILE A 38 -1.54 1.00 14.95
N MET A 39 -1.14 1.79 13.94
CA MET A 39 -1.03 3.25 14.07
C MET A 39 -2.37 3.92 14.37
N LEU A 40 -3.49 3.32 13.95
CA LEU A 40 -4.82 3.84 14.26
C LEU A 40 -5.08 4.03 15.76
N PHE A 41 -4.46 3.23 16.64
CA PHE A 41 -4.58 3.37 18.09
C PHE A 41 -3.80 4.55 18.67
N PHE A 42 -2.86 5.10 17.91
CA PHE A 42 -1.98 6.19 18.35
C PHE A 42 -2.31 7.52 17.67
N LEU A 43 -3.03 7.48 16.55
CA LEU A 43 -3.40 8.67 15.80
C LEU A 43 -4.56 9.42 16.47
N PRO A 44 -4.63 10.76 16.32
CA PRO A 44 -5.80 11.53 16.73
C PRO A 44 -7.04 11.08 15.96
N GLU A 45 -8.25 11.44 16.40
CA GLU A 45 -9.48 11.04 15.71
C GLU A 45 -9.54 11.53 14.25
N GLN A 46 -8.92 12.67 13.97
CA GLN A 46 -8.87 13.29 12.66
C GLN A 46 -7.44 13.73 12.35
N ILE A 47 -6.97 13.43 11.14
CA ILE A 47 -5.70 13.93 10.61
C ILE A 47 -5.94 14.83 9.42
N SER A 48 -5.15 15.90 9.31
CA SER A 48 -5.21 16.77 8.15
C SER A 48 -4.38 16.18 7.01
N ILE A 49 -5.04 15.87 5.90
CA ILE A 49 -4.39 15.31 4.71
C ILE A 49 -3.96 16.38 3.70
N LEU A 50 -4.52 17.59 3.81
CA LEU A 50 -4.26 18.75 2.97
C LEU A 50 -4.38 20.00 3.83
N HIS A 51 -3.40 20.90 3.70
CA HIS A 51 -3.48 22.25 4.25
C HIS A 51 -3.26 23.27 3.14
N THR A 52 -4.15 24.26 3.05
CA THR A 52 -4.02 25.41 2.15
C THR A 52 -4.09 26.68 2.98
N GLY A 53 -2.92 27.27 3.28
CA GLY A 53 -2.82 28.34 4.27
C GLY A 53 -3.34 27.86 5.63
N ASP A 54 -4.29 28.59 6.21
CA ASP A 54 -4.94 28.26 7.49
C ASP A 54 -6.10 27.27 7.35
N THR A 55 -6.39 26.80 6.13
CA THR A 55 -7.52 25.91 5.88
C THR A 55 -7.09 24.46 5.99
N TYR A 56 -7.63 23.76 6.97
CA TYR A 56 -7.39 22.33 7.19
C TYR A 56 -8.57 21.52 6.66
N TYR A 57 -8.25 20.45 5.93
CA TYR A 57 -9.24 19.44 5.54
C TYR A 57 -9.05 18.20 6.41
N PRO A 58 -9.72 18.12 7.58
CA PRO A 58 -9.59 16.98 8.45
C PRO A 58 -10.28 15.76 7.85
N LEU A 59 -9.57 14.64 7.86
CA LEU A 59 -10.11 13.33 7.49
C LEU A 59 -10.09 12.45 8.74
N PRO A 60 -11.17 11.71 9.03
CA PRO A 60 -11.15 10.72 10.12
C PRO A 60 -9.97 9.77 9.92
N SER A 61 -9.17 9.58 10.97
CA SER A 61 -7.96 8.75 10.90
C SER A 61 -8.28 7.32 10.51
N VAL A 62 -9.45 6.82 10.92
CA VAL A 62 -9.98 5.52 10.51
C VAL A 62 -10.07 5.38 9.00
N LEU A 63 -10.35 6.45 8.24
CA LEU A 63 -10.35 6.40 6.77
C LEU A 63 -8.95 6.64 6.21
N ALA A 64 -8.23 7.58 6.81
CA ALA A 64 -6.95 8.05 6.30
C ALA A 64 -5.84 6.98 6.38
N VAL A 65 -5.80 6.17 7.44
CA VAL A 65 -4.76 5.12 7.62
C VAL A 65 -4.78 4.03 6.55
N TRP A 66 -5.92 3.83 5.89
CA TRP A 66 -6.04 2.82 4.83
C TRP A 66 -5.65 3.35 3.46
N LEU A 67 -5.48 4.66 3.29
CA LEU A 67 -5.29 5.28 1.98
C LEU A 67 -4.02 4.76 1.28
N PHE A 68 -2.87 4.82 1.95
CA PHE A 68 -1.60 4.33 1.41
C PHE A 68 -1.62 2.82 1.06
N PRO A 69 -2.02 1.90 1.96
CA PRO A 69 -2.05 0.48 1.62
C PRO A 69 -3.07 0.13 0.53
N VAL A 70 -4.23 0.81 0.47
CA VAL A 70 -5.22 0.61 -0.60
C VAL A 70 -4.68 1.09 -1.95
N ILE A 71 -4.06 2.27 -2.02
CA ILE A 71 -3.42 2.76 -3.25
C ILE A 71 -2.34 1.78 -3.71
N ALA A 72 -1.49 1.31 -2.79
CA ALA A 72 -0.43 0.35 -3.11
C ALA A 72 -1.01 -0.96 -3.67
N LEU A 73 -2.12 -1.46 -3.10
CA LEU A 73 -2.83 -2.64 -3.58
C LEU A 73 -3.36 -2.46 -5.01
N VAL A 74 -4.06 -1.36 -5.28
CA VAL A 74 -4.62 -1.06 -6.60
C VAL A 74 -3.51 -0.93 -7.64
N VAL A 75 -2.44 -0.21 -7.32
CA VAL A 75 -1.28 -0.03 -8.19
C VAL A 75 -0.59 -1.38 -8.47
N ASN A 76 -0.40 -2.24 -7.46
CA ASN A 76 0.19 -3.56 -7.66
C ASN A 76 -0.66 -4.45 -8.58
N ILE A 77 -1.98 -4.46 -8.39
CA ILE A 77 -2.92 -5.17 -9.29
C ILE A 77 -2.79 -4.62 -10.73
N GLY A 78 -2.69 -3.30 -10.87
CA GLY A 78 -2.46 -2.62 -12.16
C GLY A 78 -1.17 -3.10 -12.84
N PHE A 79 -0.04 -3.08 -12.11
CA PHE A 79 1.23 -3.57 -12.64
C PHE A 79 1.18 -5.03 -13.07
N ILE A 80 0.47 -5.85 -12.32
CA ILE A 80 0.29 -7.25 -12.67
C ILE A 80 -0.51 -7.38 -13.97
N LYS A 81 -1.68 -6.75 -14.06
CA LYS A 81 -2.55 -6.83 -15.25
C LYS A 81 -1.85 -6.28 -16.51
N GLN A 82 -1.04 -5.24 -16.35
CA GLN A 82 -0.27 -4.64 -17.43
C GLN A 82 1.04 -5.41 -17.76
N LYS A 83 1.37 -6.47 -17.01
CA LYS A 83 2.63 -7.22 -17.14
C LYS A 83 3.88 -6.34 -16.94
N ARG A 84 3.78 -5.32 -16.08
CA ARG A 84 4.84 -4.33 -15.80
C ARG A 84 5.51 -4.52 -14.45
N LEU A 85 5.45 -5.72 -13.87
CA LEU A 85 6.14 -6.01 -12.61
C LEU A 85 7.66 -6.00 -12.81
N THR A 86 8.32 -5.12 -12.06
CA THR A 86 9.77 -5.04 -12.01
C THR A 86 10.25 -4.97 -10.55
N LYS A 87 11.54 -5.21 -10.33
CA LYS A 87 12.17 -5.01 -9.01
C LYS A 87 12.05 -3.56 -8.52
N VAL A 88 12.05 -2.59 -9.44
CA VAL A 88 11.89 -1.16 -9.11
C VAL A 88 10.54 -0.92 -8.45
N ASN A 89 9.47 -1.53 -8.96
CA ASN A 89 8.13 -1.40 -8.37
C ASN A 89 8.11 -1.89 -6.91
N SER A 90 8.82 -3.00 -6.62
CA SER A 90 8.95 -3.52 -5.25
C SER A 90 9.67 -2.54 -4.34
N VAL A 91 10.77 -1.95 -4.81
CA VAL A 91 11.50 -0.91 -4.07
C VAL A 91 10.61 0.30 -3.82
N MET A 92 9.81 0.73 -4.81
CA MET A 92 8.87 1.83 -4.64
C MET A 92 7.82 1.56 -3.56
N PHE A 93 7.37 0.32 -3.40
CA PHE A 93 6.46 -0.03 -2.28
C PHE A 93 7.15 0.02 -0.92
N VAL A 94 8.44 -0.30 -0.83
CA VAL A 94 9.21 -0.11 0.42
C VAL A 94 9.37 1.39 0.72
N VAL A 95 9.69 2.22 -0.28
CA VAL A 95 9.76 3.68 -0.11
C VAL A 95 8.42 4.23 0.33
N LEU A 96 7.33 3.80 -0.31
CA LEU A 96 5.97 4.20 0.07
C LEU A 96 5.62 3.81 1.50
N LEU A 97 6.02 2.62 1.95
CA LEU A 97 5.88 2.18 3.34
C LEU A 97 6.61 3.13 4.31
N VAL A 98 7.84 3.54 3.99
CA VAL A 98 8.61 4.48 4.83
C VAL A 98 7.92 5.84 4.88
N VAL A 99 7.52 6.39 3.73
CA VAL A 99 6.79 7.67 3.65
C VAL A 99 5.50 7.61 4.47
N MET A 100 4.74 6.52 4.34
CA MET A 100 3.54 6.28 5.11
C MET A 100 3.84 6.31 6.62
N MET A 101 4.84 5.57 7.08
CA MET A 101 5.18 5.55 8.52
C MET A 101 5.63 6.91 9.04
N VAL A 102 6.48 7.63 8.29
CA VAL A 102 6.89 9.00 8.66
C VAL A 102 5.67 9.91 8.76
N SER A 103 4.74 9.81 7.80
CA SER A 103 3.52 10.64 7.80
C SER A 103 2.60 10.36 8.99
N TYR A 104 2.53 9.12 9.47
CA TYR A 104 1.75 8.79 10.66
C TYR A 104 2.46 9.23 11.94
N ILE A 105 3.77 8.97 12.04
CA ILE A 105 4.57 9.35 13.22
C ILE A 105 4.57 10.87 13.41
N SER A 106 4.55 11.67 12.34
CA SER A 106 4.48 13.14 12.45
C SER A 106 3.13 13.67 12.95
N GLN A 107 2.10 12.82 13.03
CA GLN A 107 0.74 13.18 13.47
C GLN A 107 0.42 12.65 14.88
N VAL A 108 1.30 11.81 15.45
CA VAL A 108 1.27 11.37 16.86
C VAL A 108 1.93 12.44 17.72
#